data_AF-A0A8T6NHD0-F1
#
_entry.id   AF-A0A8T6NHD0-F1
#
_cell.length_a   1.000
_cell.length_b   1.000
_cell.length_c   1.000
_cell.angle_alpha   90.00
_cell.angle_beta   90.00
_cell.angle_gamma   90.00
#
_symmetry.space_group_name_H-M   'P 1'
#
loop_
_entity.id
_entity.type
_entity.pdbx_description
1 polymer ?
#
loop_
_entity_poly.entity_id
_entity_poly.type
_entity_poly.pdbx_seq_one_letter_code
_entity_poly.pdbx_strand_id
1 'polypeptide(L)'
;MDARLRSAEFRAVAVLYHNGITTVAEGVCPGRIAHAVAEGEGFGFDPIFIPNDLDEDGEPVDTGEMGHISTHGKTFGQIEMSEKQQYSHRRRAISNLISNLDIQ
;
A
#
# COMPACT_ATOMS: atom_id res chain seq x y z
N MET A 1 -19.26 9.08 -1.07
CA MET A 1 -19.04 10.15 -2.07
C MET A 1 -17.78 10.94 -1.76
N ASP A 2 -17.59 11.38 -0.51
CA ASP A 2 -16.38 12.13 -0.09
C ASP A 2 -15.07 11.32 -0.10
N ALA A 3 -15.10 10.06 0.33
CA ALA A 3 -13.92 9.18 0.33
C ALA A 3 -13.25 9.04 -1.06
N ARG A 4 -14.05 9.03 -2.15
CA ARG A 4 -13.54 8.95 -3.54
C ARG A 4 -12.87 10.25 -4.00
N LEU A 5 -13.24 11.41 -3.44
CA LEU A 5 -12.62 12.70 -3.77
C LEU A 5 -11.25 12.88 -3.11
N ARG A 6 -10.94 12.02 -2.12
CA ARG A 6 -9.68 12.00 -1.38
C ARG A 6 -8.90 10.73 -1.62
N SER A 7 -9.28 9.94 -2.62
CA SER A 7 -8.54 8.73 -3.02
C SER A 7 -7.09 9.10 -3.35
N ALA A 8 -6.18 8.29 -2.83
CA ALA A 8 -4.75 8.43 -3.03
C ALA A 8 -4.09 7.05 -2.97
N GLU A 9 -2.85 6.95 -3.39
CA GLU A 9 -2.10 5.71 -3.30
C GLU A 9 -0.64 5.99 -2.96
N PHE A 10 -0.03 5.04 -2.27
CA PHE A 10 1.42 4.90 -2.29
C PHE A 10 1.82 3.93 -3.39
N ARG A 11 2.80 4.33 -4.20
CA ARG A 11 3.39 3.49 -5.25
C ARG A 11 4.88 3.32 -5.01
N ALA A 12 5.37 2.09 -5.15
CA ALA A 12 6.79 1.79 -5.27
C ALA A 12 7.06 1.17 -6.63
N VAL A 13 8.20 1.54 -7.21
CA VAL A 13 8.73 0.92 -8.43
C VAL A 13 10.05 0.28 -8.07
N ALA A 14 10.18 -1.01 -8.35
CA ALA A 14 11.42 -1.77 -8.22
C ALA A 14 11.98 -2.02 -9.62
N VAL A 15 13.29 -1.81 -9.79
CA VAL A 15 13.98 -2.00 -11.07
C VAL A 15 15.21 -2.86 -10.82
N LEU A 16 15.37 -3.92 -11.61
CA LEU A 16 16.56 -4.76 -11.65
C LEU A 16 17.15 -4.72 -13.06
N TYR A 17 18.43 -4.40 -13.15
CA TYR A 17 19.21 -4.56 -14.37
C TYR A 17 20.18 -5.73 -14.22
N HIS A 18 20.07 -6.73 -15.08
CA HIS A 18 20.93 -7.90 -15.08
C HIS A 18 21.15 -8.42 -16.50
N ASN A 19 22.41 -8.63 -16.91
CA ASN A 19 22.79 -9.17 -18.23
C ASN A 19 22.15 -8.46 -19.44
N GLY A 20 22.02 -7.13 -19.38
CA GLY A 20 21.41 -6.35 -20.46
C GLY A 20 19.88 -6.31 -20.44
N ILE A 21 19.24 -7.03 -19.51
CA ILE A 21 17.79 -7.05 -19.32
C ILE A 21 17.43 -6.12 -18.17
N THR A 22 16.41 -5.28 -18.37
CA THR A 22 15.81 -4.45 -17.32
C THR A 22 14.44 -5.00 -16.97
N THR A 23 14.28 -5.48 -15.74
CA THR A 23 13.00 -5.91 -15.20
C THR A 23 12.46 -4.81 -14.31
N VAL A 24 11.23 -4.39 -14.55
CA VAL A 24 10.53 -3.36 -13.77
C VAL A 24 9.28 -3.98 -13.17
N ALA A 25 9.01 -3.67 -11.91
CA ALA A 25 7.79 -4.05 -11.23
C ALA A 25 7.27 -2.92 -10.35
N GLU A 26 5.95 -2.79 -10.28
CA GLU A 26 5.29 -1.82 -9.42
C GLU A 26 4.57 -2.52 -8.28
N GLY A 27 4.46 -1.84 -7.15
CA GLY A 27 3.58 -2.21 -6.06
C GLY A 27 2.75 -1.00 -5.66
N VAL A 28 1.44 -1.20 -5.54
CA VAL A 28 0.47 -0.16 -5.24
C VAL A 28 -0.22 -0.47 -3.93
N CYS A 29 -0.40 0.55 -3.10
CA CYS A 29 -1.21 0.54 -1.90
C CYS A 29 -2.25 1.67 -2.03
N PRO A 30 -3.48 1.34 -2.47
CA PRO A 30 -4.55 2.32 -2.58
C PRO A 30 -5.10 2.68 -1.21
N GLY A 31 -5.69 3.87 -1.12
CA GLY A 31 -6.23 4.41 0.11
C GLY A 31 -6.90 5.76 -0.10
N ARG A 32 -6.97 6.54 0.97
CA ARG A 32 -7.50 7.90 0.97
C ARG A 32 -6.80 8.79 1.98
N ILE A 33 -6.86 10.09 1.76
CA ILE A 33 -6.32 11.09 2.68
C ILE A 33 -7.34 11.41 3.78
N ALA A 34 -6.92 11.33 5.04
CA ALA A 34 -7.70 11.73 6.20
C ALA A 34 -8.08 13.22 6.18
N HIS A 35 -9.10 13.60 6.95
CA HIS A 35 -9.53 15.00 7.06
C HIS A 35 -8.67 15.83 8.00
N ALA A 36 -7.93 15.16 8.89
CA ALA A 36 -7.00 15.78 9.83
C ALA A 36 -5.77 14.88 9.98
N VAL A 37 -4.66 15.49 10.41
CA VAL A 37 -3.46 14.77 10.81
C VAL A 37 -3.76 13.98 12.07
N ALA A 38 -3.45 12.69 12.07
CA ALA A 38 -3.48 11.89 13.27
C ALA A 38 -2.18 12.05 14.07
N GLU A 39 -2.29 12.03 15.40
CA GLU A 39 -1.13 11.83 16.26
C GLU A 39 -0.68 10.37 16.20
N GLY A 40 0.63 10.13 16.23
CA GLY A 40 1.19 8.79 16.17
C GLY A 40 2.61 8.78 15.60
N GLU A 41 3.03 7.58 15.19
CA GLU A 41 4.36 7.28 14.70
C GLU A 41 4.41 7.33 13.15
N GLY A 42 5.55 6.94 12.56
CA GLY A 42 5.71 6.86 11.12
C GLY A 42 6.42 8.07 10.50
N PHE A 43 6.40 8.17 9.18
CA PHE A 43 7.13 9.21 8.44
C PHE A 43 6.35 9.75 7.25
N GLY A 44 6.72 10.95 6.80
CA GLY A 44 6.14 11.55 5.60
C GLY A 44 4.62 11.71 5.70
N PHE A 45 3.88 11.05 4.80
CA PHE A 45 2.41 11.14 4.73
C PHE A 45 1.67 10.10 5.58
N ASP A 46 2.37 9.25 6.33
CA ASP A 46 1.76 8.23 7.19
C ASP A 46 0.65 8.80 8.12
N PRO A 47 0.82 9.98 8.77
CA PRO A 47 -0.19 10.53 9.68
C PRO A 47 -1.51 10.96 9.02
N ILE A 48 -1.59 10.94 7.68
CA ILE A 48 -2.79 11.34 6.93
C ILE A 48 -3.26 10.28 5.94
N PHE A 49 -2.52 9.20 5.73
CA PHE A 49 -2.88 8.18 4.77
C PHE A 49 -3.64 7.04 5.43
N ILE A 50 -4.88 6.81 5.00
CA ILE A 50 -5.70 5.67 5.42
C ILE A 50 -5.70 4.65 4.27
N PRO A 51 -5.11 3.45 4.42
CA PRO A 51 -5.13 2.44 3.37
C PRO A 51 -6.56 1.95 3.13
N ASN A 52 -6.83 1.45 1.93
CA ASN A 52 -7.98 0.57 1.72
C ASN A 52 -7.77 -0.72 2.51
N ASP A 53 -8.86 -1.34 2.93
CA ASP A 53 -8.82 -2.65 3.58
C ASP A 53 -8.36 -3.74 2.59
N LEU A 54 -7.97 -4.91 3.09
CA LEU A 54 -7.57 -6.05 2.26
C LEU A 54 -8.59 -7.19 2.35
N ASP A 55 -8.74 -7.95 1.27
CA ASP A 55 -9.51 -9.19 1.24
C ASP A 55 -8.76 -10.36 1.91
N GLU A 56 -9.28 -11.58 1.75
CA GLU A 56 -8.69 -12.80 2.34
C GLU A 56 -7.34 -13.19 1.72
N ASP A 57 -7.08 -12.78 0.47
CA ASP A 57 -5.84 -13.03 -0.25
C ASP A 57 -4.79 -11.92 -0.01
N GLY A 58 -5.18 -10.86 0.71
CA GLY A 58 -4.31 -9.72 1.00
C GLY A 58 -4.27 -8.68 -0.12
N GLU A 59 -5.22 -8.72 -1.06
CA GLU A 59 -5.40 -7.71 -2.10
C GLU A 59 -6.31 -6.58 -1.62
N PRO A 60 -6.10 -5.32 -2.05
CA PRO A 60 -6.88 -4.20 -1.57
C PRO A 60 -8.28 -4.24 -2.15
N VAL A 61 -9.29 -4.07 -1.30
CA VAL A 61 -10.67 -3.85 -1.73
C VAL A 61 -10.88 -2.41 -2.18
N ASP A 62 -12.03 -2.14 -2.79
CA ASP A 62 -12.38 -0.80 -3.26
C ASP A 62 -12.51 0.20 -2.09
N THR A 63 -12.24 1.48 -2.37
CA THR A 63 -12.27 2.52 -1.33
C THR A 63 -13.67 2.64 -0.72
N GLY A 64 -13.76 2.36 0.58
CA GLY A 64 -15.00 2.41 1.35
C GLY A 64 -15.69 1.06 1.52
N GLU A 65 -15.14 -0.01 0.94
CA GLU A 65 -15.54 -1.38 1.24
C GLU A 65 -14.80 -1.92 2.46
N MET A 66 -15.45 -2.82 3.19
CA MET A 66 -14.87 -3.50 4.34
C MET A 66 -14.17 -4.76 3.87
N GLY A 67 -12.87 -4.87 4.14
CA GLY A 67 -12.07 -6.06 3.86
C GLY A 67 -12.04 -7.04 5.03
N HIS A 68 -11.39 -8.18 4.83
CA HIS A 68 -11.05 -9.13 5.88
C HIS A 68 -9.95 -8.60 6.82
N ILE A 69 -9.03 -7.77 6.30
CA ILE A 69 -7.97 -7.10 7.07
C ILE A 69 -8.20 -5.59 7.00
N SER A 70 -8.54 -4.98 8.14
CA SER A 70 -8.92 -3.56 8.21
C SER A 70 -8.10 -2.79 9.24
N THR A 71 -7.70 -1.57 8.87
CA THR A 71 -7.15 -0.58 9.83
C THR A 71 -8.26 0.12 10.61
N HIS A 72 -9.52 -0.19 10.33
CA HIS A 72 -10.70 0.46 10.89
C HIS A 72 -10.69 1.98 10.68
N GLY A 73 -10.15 2.41 9.54
CA GLY A 73 -10.03 3.82 9.16
C GLY A 73 -8.89 4.58 9.84
N LYS A 74 -8.02 3.89 10.59
CA LYS A 74 -6.79 4.49 11.14
C LYS A 74 -5.81 4.83 10.03
N THR A 75 -5.08 5.91 10.23
CA THR A 75 -3.98 6.26 9.34
C THR A 75 -2.78 5.34 9.56
N PHE A 76 -1.86 5.29 8.61
CA PHE A 76 -0.59 4.58 8.79
C PHE A 76 0.23 5.08 9.98
N GLY A 77 0.04 6.33 10.43
CA GLY A 77 0.68 6.82 11.64
C GLY A 77 0.08 6.29 12.94
N GLN A 78 -1.11 5.71 12.90
CA GLN A 78 -1.85 5.22 14.08
C GLN A 78 -1.80 3.70 14.26
N ILE A 79 -1.14 2.98 13.34
CA ILE A 79 -1.04 1.52 13.38
C ILE A 79 0.42 1.10 13.60
N GLU A 80 0.60 -0.10 14.15
CA GLU A 80 1.92 -0.68 14.37
C GLU A 80 2.62 -0.99 13.04
N MET A 81 3.95 -0.96 13.06
CA MET A 81 4.75 -1.26 11.87
C MET A 81 4.52 -2.68 11.33
N SER A 82 4.18 -3.64 12.20
CA SER A 82 3.82 -5.01 11.80
C SER A 82 2.47 -5.05 11.05
N GLU A 83 1.50 -4.25 11.48
CA GLU A 83 0.20 -4.13 10.83
C GLU A 83 0.35 -3.46 9.46
N LYS A 84 1.10 -2.34 9.40
CA LYS A 84 1.42 -1.61 8.16
C LYS A 84 2.07 -2.48 7.09
N GLN A 85 2.89 -3.46 7.49
CA GLN A 85 3.58 -4.35 6.55
C GLN A 85 2.65 -5.20 5.69
N GLN A 86 1.41 -5.43 6.14
CA GLN A 86 0.38 -6.14 5.36
C GLN A 86 -0.06 -5.34 4.14
N TYR A 87 -0.02 -4.01 4.21
CA TYR A 87 -0.45 -3.09 3.16
C TYR A 87 0.70 -2.58 2.27
N SER A 88 1.95 -3.03 2.51
CA SER A 88 3.15 -2.38 1.99
C SER A 88 3.31 -2.48 0.46
N HIS A 89 3.16 -1.35 -0.22
CA HIS A 89 3.46 -1.16 -1.65
C HIS A 89 4.89 -1.58 -2.03
N ARG A 90 5.89 -1.36 -1.16
CA ARG A 90 7.29 -1.77 -1.43
C ARG A 90 7.45 -3.28 -1.45
N ARG A 91 6.81 -3.99 -0.51
CA ARG A 91 6.83 -5.45 -0.49
C ARG A 91 6.24 -5.99 -1.78
N ARG A 92 5.08 -5.46 -2.19
CA ARG A 92 4.42 -5.82 -3.45
C ARG A 92 5.31 -5.60 -4.67
N ALA A 93 5.98 -4.44 -4.76
CA ALA A 93 6.91 -4.15 -5.85
C ALA A 93 8.06 -5.18 -5.94
N ILE A 94 8.64 -5.55 -4.80
CA ILE A 94 9.71 -6.57 -4.76
C ILE A 94 9.18 -7.96 -5.08
N SER A 95 8.04 -8.36 -4.51
CA SER A 95 7.40 -9.65 -4.82
C SER A 95 7.09 -9.78 -6.32
N ASN A 96 6.51 -8.74 -6.90
CA ASN A 96 6.21 -8.69 -8.34
C ASN A 96 7.51 -8.74 -9.18
N LEU A 97 8.58 -8.09 -8.73
CA LEU A 97 9.88 -8.16 -9.39
C LEU A 97 10.43 -9.59 -9.39
N ILE A 98 10.37 -10.28 -8.25
CA ILE A 98 10.86 -11.66 -8.11
C ILE A 98 10.03 -12.60 -8.99
N SER A 99 8.70 -12.49 -8.95
CA SER A 99 7.81 -13.31 -9.80
C SER A 99 8.09 -13.12 -11.29
N ASN A 100 8.47 -11.91 -11.73
CA ASN A 100 8.86 -11.66 -13.12
C ASN A 100 10.19 -12.33 -13.51
N LEU A 101 11.06 -12.64 -12.54
CA LEU A 101 12.32 -13.36 -12.78
C LEU A 101 12.10 -14.86 -12.88
N ASP A 102 11.15 -15.42 -12.11
CA ASP A 102 10.82 -16.85 -12.16
C ASP A 102 10.12 -17.28 -13.47
N ILE A 103 9.71 -16.32 -14.30
CA ILE A 103 9.05 -16.54 -15.59
C ILE A 103 10.04 -16.44 -16.77
N GLN A 104 11.30 -16.03 -16.53
CA GLN A 104 12.36 -15.95 -17.54
C GLN A 104 13.25 -17.19 -17.55
#